data_AF-A0A843K621-F1
#
_entry.id   AF-A0A843K621-F1
#
_cell.length_a   1.000
_cell.length_b   1.000
_cell.length_c   1.000
_cell.angle_alpha   90.00
_cell.angle_beta   90.00
_cell.angle_gamma   90.00
#
_symmetry.space_group_name_H-M   'P 1'
#
loop_
_entity.id
_entity.type
_entity.pdbx_description
1 polymer ?
#
loop_
_entity_poly.entity_id
_entity_poly.type
_entity_poly.pdbx_seq_one_letter_code
_entity_poly.pdbx_strand_id
1 'polypeptide(L)'
;MSKNLEFARQASEIARHQDAIRSANEDLIKLSQRLGRMMPRLSKMDPSAILNWFGLYNRIKDMTKRADEEMDGLSRSEPAGLAPLLQLQVGCYQMQRQRLCFKMEVLDDILAGMMEDLLENGSIEEAQKQEMLSALDATMEKSLSSSECAIAQF
;
A
#
# COMPACT_ATOMS: atom_id res chain seq x y z
N MET A 1 36.62 -14.65 -2.51
CA MET A 1 36.11 -13.29 -2.81
C MET A 1 34.66 -13.26 -3.32
N SER A 2 34.01 -14.39 -3.63
CA SER A 2 32.63 -14.43 -4.15
C SER A 2 31.55 -14.04 -3.14
N LYS A 3 31.65 -14.50 -1.88
CA LYS A 3 30.63 -14.25 -0.85
C LYS A 3 30.40 -12.76 -0.58
N ASN A 4 31.46 -11.95 -0.56
CA ASN A 4 31.34 -10.50 -0.33
C ASN A 4 30.58 -9.78 -1.46
N LEU A 5 30.69 -10.28 -2.70
CA LEU A 5 29.96 -9.74 -3.84
C LEU A 5 28.46 -10.08 -3.76
N GLU A 6 28.14 -11.31 -3.34
CA GLU A 6 26.75 -11.75 -3.10
C GLU A 6 26.10 -10.95 -1.96
N PHE A 7 26.80 -10.74 -0.84
CA PHE A 7 26.32 -9.89 0.25
C PHE A 7 26.06 -8.45 -0.21
N ALA A 8 26.98 -7.85 -0.98
CA ALA A 8 26.81 -6.50 -1.50
C ALA A 8 25.62 -6.39 -2.46
N ARG A 9 25.42 -7.41 -3.31
CA ARG A 9 24.28 -7.48 -4.22
C ARG A 9 22.96 -7.55 -3.45
N GLN A 10 22.85 -8.45 -2.47
CA GLN A 10 21.65 -8.59 -1.66
C GLN A 10 21.35 -7.32 -0.84
N ALA A 11 22.37 -6.70 -0.24
CA ALA A 11 22.21 -5.44 0.47
C ALA A 11 21.66 -4.33 -0.45
N SER A 12 22.16 -4.27 -1.70
CA SER A 12 21.67 -3.31 -2.70
C SER A 12 20.24 -3.61 -3.14
N GLU A 13 19.88 -4.88 -3.31
CA GLU A 13 18.52 -5.30 -3.66
C GLU A 13 17.55 -4.93 -2.52
N ILE A 14 17.88 -5.23 -1.27
CA ILE A 14 17.05 -4.86 -0.10
C ILE A 14 16.90 -3.33 -0.01
N ALA A 15 17.98 -2.56 -0.22
CA ALA A 15 17.92 -1.11 -0.20
C ALA A 15 16.96 -0.56 -1.26
N ARG A 16 16.96 -1.12 -2.48
CA ARG A 16 16.02 -0.77 -3.55
C ARG A 16 14.56 -1.00 -3.12
N HIS A 17 14.30 -2.09 -2.41
CA HIS A 17 12.95 -2.39 -1.89
C HIS A 17 12.52 -1.44 -0.76
N GLN A 18 13.44 -1.08 0.14
CA GLN A 18 13.18 -0.06 1.15
C GLN A 18 12.83 1.29 0.49
N ASP A 19 13.54 1.68 -0.56
CA ASP A 19 13.24 2.90 -1.31
C ASP A 19 11.88 2.85 -2.00
N ALA A 20 11.48 1.68 -2.53
CA ALA A 20 10.15 1.49 -3.11
C ALA A 20 9.04 1.68 -2.07
N ILE A 21 9.16 1.07 -0.89
CA ILE A 21 8.19 1.23 0.21
C ILE A 21 8.17 2.67 0.73
N ARG A 22 9.33 3.32 0.84
CA ARG A 22 9.44 4.73 1.21
C ARG A 22 8.68 5.62 0.22
N SER A 23 8.90 5.41 -1.09
CA SER A 23 8.19 6.14 -2.15
C SER A 23 6.68 5.91 -2.09
N ALA A 24 6.24 4.65 -1.95
CA ALA A 24 4.82 4.31 -1.83
C ALA A 24 4.18 4.99 -0.61
N ASN A 25 4.89 5.06 0.52
CA ASN A 25 4.43 5.77 1.71
C ASN A 25 4.36 7.29 1.51
N GLU A 26 5.31 7.91 0.81
CA GLU A 26 5.25 9.33 0.47
C GLU A 26 4.05 9.64 -0.42
N ASP A 27 3.76 8.79 -1.40
CA ASP A 27 2.61 8.96 -2.28
C ASP A 27 1.29 8.71 -1.56
N LEU A 28 1.23 7.75 -0.63
CA LEU A 28 0.06 7.54 0.22
C LEU A 28 -0.24 8.76 1.09
N ILE A 29 0.79 9.40 1.64
CA ILE A 29 0.63 10.64 2.42
C ILE A 29 0.07 11.78 1.55
N LYS A 30 0.58 11.96 0.33
CA LYS A 30 0.05 12.97 -0.59
C LYS A 30 -1.41 12.68 -0.96
N LEU A 31 -1.72 11.41 -1.18
CA LEU A 31 -3.04 10.95 -1.57
C LEU A 31 -4.06 11.09 -0.43
N SER A 32 -3.67 10.80 0.81
CA SER A 32 -4.51 11.00 2.00
C SER A 32 -4.77 12.48 2.27
N GLN A 33 -3.76 13.35 2.11
CA GLN A 33 -3.96 14.80 2.18
C GLN A 33 -4.91 15.31 1.10
N ARG A 34 -4.84 14.74 -0.11
CA ARG A 34 -5.79 15.05 -1.18
C ARG A 34 -7.21 14.61 -0.81
N LEU A 35 -7.35 13.42 -0.24
CA LEU A 35 -8.64 12.90 0.24
C LEU A 35 -9.26 13.84 1.29
N GLY A 36 -8.47 14.28 2.28
CA GLY A 36 -8.91 15.23 3.29
C GLY A 36 -9.40 16.57 2.72
N ARG A 37 -8.85 17.02 1.58
CA ARG A 37 -9.35 18.21 0.86
C ARG A 37 -10.61 17.93 0.03
N MET A 38 -10.82 16.69 -0.39
CA MET A 38 -12.00 16.25 -1.16
C MET A 38 -13.22 16.08 -0.26
N MET A 39 -13.04 15.52 0.94
CA MET A 39 -14.11 15.17 1.90
C MET A 39 -15.18 16.27 2.10
N PRO A 40 -14.85 17.55 2.38
CA PRO A 40 -15.89 18.55 2.67
C PRO A 40 -16.80 18.91 1.50
N ARG A 41 -16.45 18.51 0.27
CA ARG A 41 -17.18 18.86 -0.96
C ARG A 41 -17.59 17.64 -1.76
N LEU A 42 -17.47 16.47 -1.16
CA LEU A 42 -17.57 15.18 -1.80
C LEU A 42 -18.90 14.98 -2.55
N SER A 43 -20.02 15.39 -1.95
CA SER A 43 -21.36 15.33 -2.58
C SER A 43 -21.52 16.21 -3.82
N LYS A 44 -20.60 17.16 -4.04
CA LYS A 44 -20.57 18.07 -5.19
C LYS A 44 -19.40 17.77 -6.14
N MET A 45 -18.62 16.73 -5.85
CA MET A 45 -17.48 16.36 -6.69
C MET A 45 -17.94 15.59 -7.91
N ASP A 46 -17.21 15.81 -9.01
CA ASP A 46 -17.33 14.98 -10.19
C ASP A 46 -16.90 13.53 -9.85
N PRO A 47 -17.75 12.51 -10.10
CA PRO A 47 -17.41 11.10 -9.92
C PRO A 47 -16.07 10.71 -10.55
N SER A 48 -15.70 11.32 -11.68
CA SER A 48 -14.42 11.05 -12.36
C SER A 48 -13.20 11.35 -11.47
N ALA A 49 -13.29 12.37 -10.61
CA ALA A 49 -12.22 12.75 -9.70
C ALA A 49 -12.05 11.73 -8.57
N ILE A 50 -13.15 11.11 -8.14
CA ILE A 50 -13.16 10.06 -7.11
C ILE A 50 -12.62 8.75 -7.70
N LEU A 51 -13.07 8.35 -8.89
CA LEU A 51 -12.53 7.19 -9.61
C LEU A 51 -11.03 7.33 -9.92
N ASN A 52 -10.58 8.52 -10.32
CA ASN A 52 -9.16 8.78 -10.49
C ASN A 52 -8.38 8.66 -9.16
N TRP A 53 -8.98 9.07 -8.04
CA TRP A 53 -8.37 8.88 -6.72
C TRP A 53 -8.22 7.38 -6.39
N PHE A 54 -9.26 6.58 -6.62
CA PHE A 54 -9.20 5.11 -6.47
C PHE A 54 -8.09 4.49 -7.34
N GLY A 55 -7.99 4.91 -8.60
CA GLY A 55 -6.95 4.44 -9.51
C GLY A 55 -5.53 4.76 -9.02
N LEU A 56 -5.30 5.93 -8.43
CA LEU A 56 -4.02 6.28 -7.82
C LEU A 56 -3.75 5.44 -6.57
N TYR A 57 -4.75 5.23 -5.73
CA TYR A 57 -4.60 4.44 -4.52
C TYR A 57 -4.25 2.98 -4.84
N ASN A 58 -4.94 2.38 -5.80
CA ASN A 58 -4.68 1.02 -6.26
C ASN A 58 -3.27 0.85 -6.83
N ARG A 59 -2.72 1.86 -7.52
CA ARG A 59 -1.31 1.80 -7.96
C ARG A 59 -0.34 1.73 -6.78
N ILE A 60 -0.62 2.43 -5.68
CA ILE A 60 0.20 2.36 -4.47
C ILE A 60 0.12 0.95 -3.87
N LYS A 61 -1.09 0.38 -3.74
CA LYS A 61 -1.28 -1.00 -3.28
C LYS A 61 -0.50 -2.01 -4.16
N ASP A 62 -0.61 -1.88 -5.48
CA ASP A 62 0.09 -2.74 -6.44
C ASP A 62 1.63 -2.60 -6.37
N MET A 63 2.15 -1.41 -6.10
CA MET A 63 3.59 -1.19 -5.89
C MET A 63 4.07 -1.84 -4.60
N THR A 64 3.33 -1.67 -3.50
CA THR A 64 3.66 -2.29 -2.21
C THR A 64 3.64 -3.82 -2.32
N LYS A 65 2.60 -4.39 -2.93
CA LYS A 65 2.48 -5.84 -3.13
C LYS A 65 3.65 -6.43 -3.91
N ARG A 66 4.04 -5.79 -5.02
CA ARG A 66 5.21 -6.24 -5.82
C ARG A 66 6.51 -6.16 -5.03
N ALA A 67 6.71 -5.09 -4.25
CA ALA A 67 7.88 -4.97 -3.40
C ALA A 67 7.94 -6.11 -2.36
N ASP A 68 6.79 -6.51 -1.81
CA ASP A 68 6.69 -7.62 -0.86
C ASP A 68 6.95 -8.99 -1.49
N GLU A 69 6.38 -9.28 -2.66
CA GLU A 69 6.62 -10.52 -3.40
C GLU A 69 8.11 -10.70 -3.74
N GLU A 70 8.77 -9.62 -4.19
CA GLU A 70 10.21 -9.64 -4.47
C GLU A 70 11.06 -9.77 -3.19
N MET A 71 10.61 -9.18 -2.07
CA MET A 71 11.32 -9.27 -0.78
C MET A 71 11.14 -10.59 -0.04
N ASP A 72 10.02 -11.29 -0.21
CA ASP A 72 9.81 -12.63 0.37
C ASP A 72 10.87 -13.61 -0.15
N GLY A 73 11.19 -13.54 -1.45
CA GLY A 73 12.28 -14.31 -2.06
C GLY A 73 13.67 -14.01 -1.46
N LEU A 74 13.94 -12.75 -1.12
CA LEU A 74 15.23 -12.33 -0.56
C LEU A 74 15.36 -12.66 0.93
N SER A 75 14.29 -12.52 1.70
CA SER A 75 14.28 -12.76 3.14
C SER A 75 14.43 -14.25 3.51
N ARG A 76 14.02 -15.16 2.61
CA ARG A 76 14.20 -16.61 2.74
C ARG A 76 15.59 -17.09 2.30
N SER A 77 16.45 -16.21 1.80
CA SER A 77 17.79 -16.61 1.34
C SER A 77 18.74 -16.88 2.52
N GLU A 78 19.52 -17.95 2.42
CA GLU A 78 20.50 -18.39 3.44
C GLU A 78 21.45 -17.27 3.94
N PRO A 79 21.98 -16.36 3.09
CA PRO A 79 22.88 -15.30 3.55
C PRO A 79 22.16 -14.18 4.31
N ALA A 80 20.87 -13.93 4.04
CA ALA A 80 20.09 -12.94 4.78
C ALA A 80 19.87 -13.35 6.24
N GLY A 81 19.82 -14.66 6.51
CA GLY A 81 19.71 -15.22 7.87
C GLY A 81 21.03 -15.28 8.63
N LEU A 82 22.18 -15.13 7.98
CA LEU A 82 23.51 -15.33 8.61
C LEU A 82 24.34 -14.04 8.73
N ALA A 83 23.99 -12.98 8.01
CA ALA A 83 24.66 -11.68 8.07
C ALA A 83 23.86 -10.66 8.90
N PRO A 84 24.38 -10.19 10.05
CA PRO A 84 23.66 -9.25 10.93
C PRO A 84 23.20 -7.97 10.24
N LEU A 85 24.00 -7.46 9.29
CA LEU A 85 23.65 -6.25 8.54
C LEU A 85 22.47 -6.48 7.61
N LEU A 86 22.41 -7.63 6.93
CA LEU A 86 21.29 -7.96 6.06
C LEU A 86 20.02 -8.21 6.87
N GLN A 87 20.11 -8.90 8.01
CA GLN A 87 18.99 -9.05 8.93
C GLN A 87 18.44 -7.70 9.38
N LEU A 88 19.32 -6.75 9.75
CA LEU A 88 18.91 -5.40 10.11
C LEU A 88 18.17 -4.70 8.97
N GLN A 89 18.68 -4.80 7.73
CA GLN A 89 18.02 -4.20 6.57
C GLN A 89 16.65 -4.84 6.27
N VAL A 90 16.53 -6.16 6.38
CA VAL A 90 15.23 -6.86 6.27
C VAL A 90 14.27 -6.38 7.37
N GLY A 91 14.73 -6.27 8.61
CA GLY A 91 13.92 -5.74 9.71
C GLY A 91 13.46 -4.30 9.49
N CYS A 92 14.34 -3.43 9.00
CA CYS A 92 13.97 -2.06 8.63
C CYS A 92 12.92 -2.02 7.52
N TYR A 93 13.04 -2.89 6.51
CA TYR A 93 12.04 -3.04 5.45
C TYR A 93 10.68 -3.44 6.04
N GLN A 94 10.65 -4.49 6.87
CA GLN A 94 9.43 -5.00 7.49
C GLN A 94 8.72 -3.93 8.33
N MET A 95 9.47 -3.15 9.12
CA MET A 95 8.92 -2.05 9.92
C MET A 95 8.31 -0.94 9.05
N GLN A 96 8.97 -0.57 7.95
CA GLN A 96 8.45 0.42 7.00
C GLN A 96 7.18 -0.10 6.32
N ARG A 97 7.17 -1.36 5.90
CA ARG A 97 6.02 -2.03 5.29
C ARG A 97 4.83 -2.06 6.25
N GLN A 98 5.01 -2.54 7.48
CA GLN A 98 3.94 -2.60 8.48
C GLN A 98 3.29 -1.23 8.71
N ARG A 99 4.10 -0.18 8.82
CA ARG A 99 3.58 1.19 8.97
C ARG A 99 2.80 1.65 7.73
N LEU A 100 3.22 1.24 6.54
CA LEU A 100 2.50 1.54 5.30
C LEU A 100 1.16 0.81 5.25
N CYS A 101 1.14 -0.50 5.52
CA CYS A 101 -0.08 -1.31 5.56
C CYS A 101 -1.08 -0.75 6.56
N PHE A 102 -0.65 -0.39 7.78
CA PHE A 102 -1.54 0.23 8.77
C PHE A 102 -2.20 1.52 8.25
N LYS A 103 -1.46 2.36 7.52
CA LYS A 103 -2.05 3.57 6.92
C LYS A 103 -3.02 3.25 5.80
N MET A 104 -2.79 2.17 5.05
CA MET A 104 -3.70 1.69 4.02
C MET A 104 -5.00 1.18 4.65
N GLU A 105 -4.92 0.38 5.73
CA GLU A 105 -6.10 -0.09 6.47
C GLU A 105 -6.95 1.08 6.96
N VAL A 106 -6.34 2.07 7.60
CA VAL A 106 -7.06 3.28 8.04
C VAL A 106 -7.70 4.03 6.87
N LEU A 107 -7.02 4.10 5.72
CA LEU A 107 -7.58 4.73 4.53
C LEU A 107 -8.72 3.92 3.91
N ASP A 108 -8.65 2.59 3.97
CA ASP A 108 -9.72 1.70 3.52
C ASP A 108 -10.98 1.91 4.36
N ASP A 109 -10.86 2.02 5.68
CA ASP A 109 -11.97 2.34 6.58
C ASP A 109 -12.59 3.70 6.26
N ILE A 110 -11.75 4.73 6.04
CA ILE A 110 -12.21 6.07 5.66
C ILE A 110 -12.92 6.03 4.30
N LEU A 111 -12.42 5.27 3.34
CA LEU A 111 -13.02 5.14 2.01
C LEU A 111 -14.39 4.47 2.07
N ALA A 112 -14.54 3.43 2.88
CA ALA A 112 -15.82 2.77 3.10
C ALA A 112 -16.87 3.76 3.64
N GLY A 113 -16.56 4.47 4.74
CA GLY A 113 -17.49 5.47 5.29
C GLY A 113 -17.74 6.64 4.34
N MET A 114 -16.73 7.09 3.60
CA MET A 114 -16.86 8.13 2.60
C MET A 114 -17.84 7.73 1.48
N MET A 115 -17.82 6.46 1.07
CA MET A 115 -18.71 5.93 0.05
C MET A 115 -20.14 5.79 0.56
N GLU A 116 -20.34 5.37 1.81
CA GLU A 116 -21.66 5.38 2.47
C GLU A 116 -22.26 6.80 2.46
N ASP A 117 -21.50 7.80 2.91
CA ASP A 117 -21.93 9.21 2.94
C ASP A 117 -22.33 9.73 1.55
N LEU A 118 -21.58 9.34 0.51
CA LEU A 118 -21.85 9.70 -0.88
C LEU A 118 -23.12 9.06 -1.43
N LEU A 119 -23.37 7.80 -1.09
CA LEU A 119 -24.53 7.08 -1.58
C LEU A 119 -25.82 7.59 -0.93
N GLU A 120 -25.75 7.93 0.37
CA GLU A 120 -26.86 8.47 1.15
C GLU A 120 -27.18 9.93 0.81
N ASN A 121 -26.16 10.78 0.64
CA ASN A 121 -26.33 12.24 0.54
C ASN A 121 -26.00 12.84 -0.83
N GLY A 122 -25.47 12.04 -1.76
CA GLY A 122 -25.04 12.50 -3.08
C GLY A 122 -26.16 12.50 -4.12
N SER A 123 -26.30 13.61 -4.85
CA SER A 123 -27.11 13.70 -6.07
C SER A 123 -26.31 13.15 -7.27
N ILE A 124 -25.97 11.86 -7.22
CA ILE A 124 -25.19 11.15 -8.25
C ILE A 124 -26.12 10.22 -9.01
N GLU A 125 -25.95 10.10 -10.33
CA GLU A 125 -26.74 9.19 -11.15
C GLU A 125 -26.49 7.72 -10.75
N GLU A 126 -27.53 6.89 -10.83
CA GLU A 126 -27.46 5.50 -10.37
C GLU A 126 -26.35 4.69 -11.08
N ALA A 127 -26.13 4.93 -12.38
CA ALA A 127 -25.06 4.28 -13.13
C ALA A 127 -23.66 4.61 -12.56
N GLN A 128 -23.45 5.87 -12.16
CA GLN A 128 -22.19 6.32 -11.57
C GLN A 128 -22.04 5.80 -10.14
N LYS A 129 -23.13 5.68 -9.37
CA LYS A 129 -23.12 5.04 -8.05
C LYS A 129 -22.65 3.59 -8.14
N GLN A 130 -23.18 2.82 -9.10
CA GLN A 130 -22.78 1.43 -9.32
C GLN A 130 -21.32 1.31 -9.77
N GLU A 131 -20.84 2.21 -10.64
CA GLU A 131 -19.43 2.24 -11.03
C GLU A 131 -18.51 2.51 -9.83
N MET A 132 -18.87 3.47 -8.97
CA MET A 132 -18.08 3.81 -7.78
C MET A 132 -18.11 2.68 -6.74
N LEU A 133 -19.23 1.99 -6.56
CA LEU A 133 -19.33 0.80 -5.71
C LEU A 133 -18.42 -0.31 -6.21
N SER A 134 -18.48 -0.62 -7.51
CA SER A 134 -17.60 -1.63 -8.11
C SER A 134 -16.12 -1.26 -7.98
N ALA A 135 -15.79 0.03 -8.13
CA ALA A 135 -14.43 0.53 -7.93
C ALA A 135 -13.97 0.46 -6.47
N LEU A 136 -14.87 0.69 -5.51
CA LEU A 136 -14.61 0.52 -4.09
C LEU A 136 -14.34 -0.95 -3.77
N ASP A 137 -15.22 -1.86 -4.19
CA ASP A 137 -15.08 -3.30 -3.96
C ASP A 137 -13.73 -3.81 -4.50
N ALA A 138 -13.40 -3.47 -5.75
CA ALA A 138 -12.11 -3.81 -6.35
C ALA A 138 -10.91 -3.20 -5.60
N THR A 139 -11.09 -2.04 -4.98
CA THR A 139 -10.06 -1.38 -4.17
C THR A 139 -9.88 -2.08 -2.81
N MET A 140 -10.97 -2.54 -2.19
CA MET A 140 -10.96 -3.27 -0.92
C MET A 140 -10.39 -4.68 -1.09
N GLU A 141 -10.67 -5.37 -2.20
CA GLU A 141 -10.07 -6.67 -2.52
C GLU A 141 -8.54 -6.62 -2.66
N LYS A 142 -8.00 -5.46 -3.05
CA LYS A 142 -6.56 -5.22 -3.17
C LYS A 142 -5.88 -4.87 -1.86
N SER A 143 -6.63 -4.71 -0.77
CA SER A 143 -6.08 -4.38 0.53
C SER A 143 -5.14 -5.49 1.01
N LEU A 144 -3.94 -5.08 1.40
CA LEU A 144 -2.96 -5.99 1.99
C LEU A 144 -3.45 -6.34 3.38
N SER A 145 -3.96 -7.55 3.57
CA SER A 145 -4.38 -8.00 4.90
C SER A 145 -3.16 -8.08 5.83
N SER A 146 -3.23 -7.43 7.00
CA SER A 146 -2.25 -7.64 8.08
C SER A 146 -2.22 -9.10 8.57
N SER A 147 -3.20 -9.92 8.19
CA SER A 147 -3.26 -11.36 8.55
C SER A 147 -2.16 -12.23 7.94
N GLU A 148 -1.52 -11.83 6.84
CA GLU A 148 -0.28 -12.49 6.38
C GLU A 148 0.94 -12.10 7.22
N CYS A 149 0.81 -11.09 8.10
CA CYS A 149 1.88 -10.56 8.96
C CYS A 149 2.01 -11.31 10.30
N ALA A 150 1.06 -12.15 10.70
CA ALA A 150 1.07 -12.81 12.01
C ALA A 150 1.78 -14.18 12.05
N ILE A 151 2.11 -14.79 10.90
CA ILE A 151 2.61 -16.19 10.86
C ILE A 151 4.12 -16.29 10.56
N ALA A 152 4.89 -15.21 10.78
CA ALA A 152 6.35 -15.23 10.61
C ALA A 152 7.11 -14.88 11.91
N GLN A 153 6.51 -15.14 13.07
CA GLN A 153 7.22 -15.12 14.37
C GLN A 153 7.21 -16.52 14.97
N PHE A 154 8.14 -17.36 14.53
CA PHE A 154 8.73 -18.43 15.33
C PHE A 154 10.16 -18.04 15.65
#